data_AF-A0A895YPU6-F1
#
_entry.id   AF-A0A895YPU6-F1
#
_cell.length_a   1.000
_cell.length_b   1.000
_cell.length_c   1.000
_cell.angle_alpha   90.00
_cell.angle_beta   90.00
_cell.angle_gamma   90.00
#
_symmetry.space_group_name_H-M   'P 1'
#
loop_
_entity.id
_entity.type
_entity.pdbx_description
1 polymer ?
#
loop_
_entity_poly.entity_id
_entity_poly.type
_entity_poly.pdbx_seq_one_letter_code
_entity_poly.pdbx_strand_id
1 'polypeptide(L)'
;MDHNEDPAQAAQREVLEETGLRTQVICDSLFTHPAVTTHAPPYTIIEMDVTDSKVGPHRHIDLVYVLRAVSGDLAAQLDEVGAVRWVPLADVAALNTPTELPALIEDAARWAKVRWPADAATGQP
;
A
#
# COMPACT_ATOMS: atom_id res chain seq x y z
N MET A 1 -8.35 5.55 -10.34
CA MET A 1 -7.63 4.84 -11.43
C MET A 1 -7.71 5.70 -12.69
N ASP A 2 -6.59 6.32 -13.07
CA ASP A 2 -6.45 6.98 -14.37
C ASP A 2 -6.29 5.90 -15.47
N HIS A 3 -6.72 6.19 -16.70
CA HIS A 3 -6.80 5.26 -17.83
C HIS A 3 -5.47 4.66 -18.26
N ASN A 4 -4.35 5.29 -17.92
CA ASN A 4 -2.99 4.85 -18.27
C ASN A 4 -2.14 4.47 -17.05
N GLU A 5 -2.77 4.36 -15.87
CA GLU A 5 -2.09 4.04 -14.62
C GLU A 5 -2.30 2.55 -14.28
N ASP A 6 -1.23 1.83 -13.97
CA ASP A 6 -1.36 0.48 -13.41
C ASP A 6 -1.73 0.52 -11.92
N PRO A 7 -2.27 -0.56 -11.34
CA PRO A 7 -2.74 -0.53 -9.96
C PRO A 7 -1.66 -0.21 -8.92
N ALA A 8 -0.40 -0.54 -9.20
CA ALA A 8 0.71 -0.24 -8.30
C ALA A 8 1.06 1.25 -8.34
N GLN A 9 1.05 1.85 -9.53
CA GLN A 9 1.20 3.29 -9.73
C GLN A 9 0.05 4.05 -9.04
N ALA A 10 -1.19 3.57 -9.17
CA ALA A 10 -2.35 4.15 -8.49
C ALA A 10 -2.19 4.17 -6.97
N ALA A 11 -1.77 3.05 -6.38
CA ALA A 11 -1.50 2.98 -4.95
C ALA A 11 -0.39 3.96 -4.51
N GLN A 12 0.66 4.13 -5.30
CA GLN A 12 1.73 5.10 -5.00
C GLN A 12 1.25 6.54 -5.11
N ARG A 13 0.41 6.87 -6.10
CA ARG A 13 -0.19 8.19 -6.28
C ARG A 13 -1.14 8.52 -5.14
N GLU A 14 -2.05 7.63 -4.79
CA GLU A 14 -3.01 7.83 -3.69
C GLU A 14 -2.31 8.06 -2.36
N VAL A 15 -1.27 7.28 -2.05
CA VAL A 15 -0.46 7.53 -0.84
C VAL A 15 0.22 8.90 -0.89
N LEU A 16 0.71 9.34 -2.05
CA LEU A 16 1.30 10.67 -2.17
C LEU A 16 0.27 11.79 -1.97
N GLU A 17 -0.91 11.67 -2.59
CA GLU A 17 -2.00 12.65 -2.49
C GLU A 17 -2.51 12.75 -1.05
N GLU A 18 -2.84 11.61 -0.43
CA GLU A 18 -3.47 11.59 0.90
C GLU A 18 -2.49 11.88 2.04
N THR A 19 -1.21 11.50 1.91
CA THR A 19 -0.25 11.51 3.04
C THR A 19 1.01 12.35 2.83
N GLY A 20 1.24 12.84 1.61
CA GLY A 20 2.47 13.57 1.25
C GLY A 20 3.71 12.70 1.06
N LEU A 21 3.60 11.37 1.23
CA LEU A 21 4.74 10.47 1.14
C LEU A 21 4.99 9.97 -0.28
N ARG A 22 6.23 10.11 -0.75
CA ARG A 22 6.71 9.38 -1.93
C ARG A 22 7.11 7.98 -1.51
N THR A 23 6.71 6.99 -2.28
CA THR A 23 6.90 5.59 -1.94
C THR A 23 7.48 4.76 -3.08
N GLN A 24 7.97 3.57 -2.74
CA GLN A 24 8.35 2.52 -3.68
C GLN A 24 7.62 1.23 -3.31
N VAL A 25 7.10 0.51 -4.31
CA VAL A 25 6.47 -0.80 -4.13
C VAL A 25 7.53 -1.81 -3.69
N ILE A 26 7.26 -2.50 -2.59
CA ILE A 26 8.05 -3.67 -2.19
C ILE A 26 7.51 -4.86 -2.97
N CYS A 27 8.37 -5.51 -3.77
CA CYS A 27 8.04 -6.74 -4.50
C CYS A 27 9.33 -7.52 -4.81
N ASP A 28 9.17 -8.77 -5.24
CA ASP A 28 10.29 -9.57 -5.74
C ASP A 28 10.76 -9.04 -7.12
N SER A 29 11.97 -9.41 -7.55
CA SER A 29 12.50 -8.99 -8.85
C SER A 29 11.54 -9.32 -9.98
N LEU A 30 11.14 -8.30 -10.72
CA LEU A 30 10.25 -8.45 -11.86
C LEU A 30 10.99 -9.04 -13.06
N PHE A 31 10.27 -9.80 -13.86
CA PHE A 31 10.74 -10.19 -15.18
C PHE A 31 10.99 -8.94 -16.04
N THR A 32 12.08 -8.92 -16.79
CA THR A 32 12.44 -7.82 -17.67
C THR A 32 12.58 -8.31 -19.10
N HIS A 33 11.90 -7.66 -20.05
CA HIS A 33 12.03 -8.00 -21.47
C HIS A 33 11.82 -6.75 -22.34
N PRO A 34 12.60 -6.53 -23.41
CA PRO A 34 12.53 -5.29 -24.20
C PRO A 34 11.18 -5.01 -24.88
N ALA A 35 10.37 -6.05 -25.11
CA ALA A 35 9.10 -5.93 -25.83
C ALA A 35 7.85 -5.93 -24.95
N VAL A 36 7.98 -6.08 -23.61
CA VAL A 36 6.82 -6.10 -22.71
C VAL A 36 7.13 -5.33 -21.44
N THR A 37 6.09 -4.75 -20.83
CA THR A 37 6.18 -4.18 -19.49
C THR A 37 5.64 -5.19 -18.49
N THR A 38 6.38 -5.43 -17.41
CA THR A 38 5.91 -6.25 -16.28
C THR A 38 5.48 -5.32 -15.16
N HIS A 39 4.24 -5.50 -14.70
CA HIS A 39 3.69 -4.73 -13.59
C HIS A 39 3.99 -5.42 -12.26
N ALA A 40 4.15 -4.63 -11.21
CA ALA A 40 4.34 -5.16 -9.87
C ALA A 40 3.06 -5.92 -9.44
N PRO A 41 3.18 -7.20 -9.03
CA PRO A 41 2.04 -7.91 -8.49
C PRO A 41 1.64 -7.28 -7.15
N PRO A 42 0.34 -7.28 -6.80
CA PRO A 42 -0.07 -6.92 -5.45
C PRO A 42 0.52 -7.91 -4.44
N TYR A 43 0.72 -7.46 -3.20
CA TYR A 43 1.09 -8.35 -2.09
C TYR A 43 -0.01 -9.40 -1.88
N THR A 44 -1.27 -8.98 -1.96
CA THR A 44 -2.42 -9.88 -1.96
C THR A 44 -3.61 -9.23 -2.67
N ILE A 45 -4.54 -10.04 -3.12
CA ILE A 45 -5.85 -9.59 -3.61
C ILE A 45 -6.88 -10.08 -2.60
N ILE A 46 -7.65 -9.15 -2.03
CA ILE A 46 -8.69 -9.47 -1.06
C ILE A 46 -10.06 -9.23 -1.69
N GLU A 47 -11.01 -10.07 -1.33
CA GLU A 47 -12.41 -9.88 -1.69
C GLU A 47 -13.25 -9.83 -0.42
N MET A 48 -14.12 -8.83 -0.33
CA MET A 48 -14.92 -8.60 0.86
C MET A 48 -16.30 -8.02 0.51
N ASP A 49 -17.29 -8.43 1.30
CA ASP A 49 -18.62 -7.82 1.26
C ASP A 49 -18.59 -6.49 2.03
N VAL A 50 -18.99 -5.42 1.36
CA VAL A 50 -19.05 -4.07 1.92
C VAL A 50 -20.47 -3.53 1.82
N THR A 51 -20.81 -2.62 2.73
CA THR A 51 -22.06 -1.86 2.65
C THR A 51 -21.71 -0.39 2.65
N ASP A 52 -21.79 0.23 1.47
CA ASP A 52 -21.59 1.66 1.32
C ASP A 52 -22.93 2.42 1.45
N SER A 53 -22.85 3.63 1.99
CA SER A 53 -24.00 4.51 2.20
C SER A 53 -24.73 4.94 0.90
N LYS A 54 -24.03 4.94 -0.24
CA LYS A 54 -24.57 5.35 -1.55
C LYS A 54 -24.99 4.15 -2.40
N VAL A 55 -24.18 3.09 -2.41
CA VAL A 55 -24.38 1.93 -3.31
C VAL A 55 -25.15 0.78 -2.64
N GLY A 56 -25.18 0.72 -1.31
CA GLY A 56 -25.72 -0.42 -0.57
C GLY A 56 -24.76 -1.61 -0.54
N PRO A 57 -25.24 -2.84 -0.28
CA PRO A 57 -24.41 -4.03 -0.22
C PRO A 57 -23.79 -4.37 -1.59
N HIS A 58 -22.48 -4.52 -1.64
CA HIS A 58 -21.74 -4.94 -2.83
C HIS A 58 -20.39 -5.58 -2.45
N ARG A 59 -19.66 -6.09 -3.43
CA ARG A 59 -18.34 -6.73 -3.23
C ARG A 59 -17.23 -5.79 -3.68
N HIS A 60 -16.19 -5.70 -2.87
CA HIS A 60 -14.92 -5.10 -3.25
C HIS A 60 -13.92 -6.19 -3.61
N ILE A 61 -13.11 -5.93 -4.64
CA ILE A 61 -11.90 -6.68 -4.94
C ILE A 61 -10.76 -5.67 -4.85
N ASP A 62 -9.95 -5.78 -3.80
CA ASP A 62 -8.90 -4.82 -3.53
C ASP A 62 -7.54 -5.45 -3.82
N LEU A 63 -6.72 -4.72 -4.59
CA LEU A 63 -5.33 -5.06 -4.84
C LEU A 63 -4.48 -4.38 -3.77
N VAL A 64 -4.00 -5.14 -2.80
CA VAL A 64 -3.24 -4.61 -1.67
C VAL A 64 -1.76 -4.57 -2.01
N TYR A 65 -1.16 -3.38 -1.94
CA TYR A 65 0.27 -3.17 -2.14
C TYR A 65 0.96 -2.79 -0.84
N VAL A 66 2.19 -3.28 -0.64
CA VAL A 66 3.04 -2.89 0.48
C VAL A 66 4.10 -1.93 -0.05
N LEU A 67 4.11 -0.73 0.50
CA LEU A 67 4.94 0.37 0.03
C LEU A 67 5.95 0.77 1.10
N ARG A 68 7.14 1.19 0.66
CA ARG A 68 8.16 1.81 1.51
C ARG A 68 8.18 3.30 1.26
N ALA A 69 8.09 4.11 2.31
CA ALA A 69 8.35 5.55 2.20
C ALA A 69 9.83 5.81 1.87
N VAL A 70 10.07 6.61 0.82
CA VAL A 70 11.42 6.97 0.36
C VAL A 70 11.75 8.44 0.62
N SER A 71 10.75 9.32 0.62
CA SER A 71 10.89 10.75 0.93
C SER A 71 9.54 11.40 1.18
N GLY A 72 9.55 12.67 1.59
CA GLY A 72 8.36 13.45 1.90
C GLY A 72 8.16 13.60 3.40
N ASP A 73 7.42 14.63 3.76
CA ASP A 73 6.97 14.87 5.14
C ASP A 73 5.52 14.41 5.25
N LEU A 74 5.19 13.79 6.38
CA LEU A 74 3.86 13.29 6.62
C LEU A 74 2.87 14.46 6.75
N ALA A 75 1.98 14.60 5.77
CA ALA A 75 1.01 15.68 5.69
C ALA A 75 -0.32 15.15 5.15
N ALA A 76 -1.37 15.18 5.98
CA ALA A 76 -2.70 14.75 5.57
C ALA A 76 -3.33 15.74 4.58
N GLN A 77 -3.90 15.23 3.48
CA GLN A 77 -4.85 15.98 2.67
C GLN A 77 -6.23 15.92 3.33
N LEU A 78 -6.58 16.97 4.08
CA LEU A 78 -7.77 16.98 4.94
C LEU A 78 -9.12 16.94 4.18
N ASP A 79 -9.12 17.20 2.88
CA ASP A 79 -10.29 17.03 2.03
C ASP A 79 -10.63 15.55 1.78
N GLU A 80 -9.67 14.65 1.97
CA GLU A 80 -9.79 13.21 1.71
C GLU A 80 -9.65 12.37 2.98
N VAL A 81 -8.66 12.70 3.82
CA VAL A 81 -8.34 11.94 5.04
C VAL A 81 -8.39 12.80 6.30
N GLY A 82 -8.98 12.28 7.37
CA GLY A 82 -9.14 13.05 8.62
C GLY A 82 -7.84 13.29 9.40
N ALA A 83 -6.88 12.38 9.30
CA ALA A 83 -5.55 12.50 9.91
C ALA A 83 -4.60 11.44 9.34
N VAL A 84 -3.30 11.68 9.48
CA VAL A 84 -2.25 10.71 9.14
C VAL A 84 -1.23 10.64 10.27
N ARG A 85 -0.74 9.44 10.59
CA ARG A 85 0.33 9.24 11.59
C ARG A 85 1.08 7.94 11.35
N TRP A 86 2.33 7.91 11.77
CA TRP A 86 3.06 6.66 11.96
C TRP A 86 2.53 5.91 13.18
N VAL A 87 2.36 4.59 13.05
CA VAL A 87 1.90 3.73 14.14
C VAL A 87 2.93 2.62 14.34
N PRO A 88 3.45 2.42 15.56
CA PRO A 88 4.26 1.23 15.86
C PRO A 88 3.45 -0.04 15.57
N LEU A 89 4.08 -1.05 14.96
CA LEU A 89 3.38 -2.29 14.59
C LEU A 89 2.69 -2.96 15.78
N ALA A 90 3.30 -2.89 16.98
CA ALA A 90 2.74 -3.43 18.22
C ALA A 90 1.43 -2.76 18.65
N ASP A 91 1.14 -1.55 18.17
CA ASP A 91 -0.04 -0.77 18.53
C ASP A 91 -1.19 -0.95 17.52
N VAL A 92 -0.95 -1.62 16.38
CA VAL A 92 -1.93 -1.76 15.29
C VAL A 92 -3.18 -2.50 15.74
N ALA A 93 -3.04 -3.53 16.57
CA ALA A 93 -4.17 -4.30 17.10
C ALA A 93 -5.12 -3.49 18.00
N ALA A 94 -4.69 -2.32 18.48
CA ALA A 94 -5.50 -1.43 19.30
C ALA A 94 -6.23 -0.33 18.50
N LEU A 95 -6.04 -0.29 17.17
CA LEU A 95 -6.67 0.70 16.31
C LEU A 95 -8.16 0.39 16.08
N ASN A 96 -8.96 1.45 15.91
CA ASN A 96 -10.34 1.33 15.48
C ASN A 96 -10.39 1.14 13.95
N THR A 97 -10.13 -0.08 13.50
CA THR A 97 -10.13 -0.48 12.10
C THR A 97 -11.06 -1.68 11.89
N PRO A 98 -11.50 -1.95 10.64
CA PRO A 98 -12.08 -3.23 10.29
C PRO A 98 -11.24 -4.42 10.79
N THR A 99 -11.92 -5.53 11.11
CA THR A 99 -11.35 -6.66 11.88
C THR A 99 -10.21 -7.38 11.19
N GLU A 100 -10.16 -7.32 9.86
CA GLU A 100 -9.18 -7.95 9.01
C GLU A 100 -7.87 -7.16 8.92
N LEU A 101 -7.91 -5.84 9.08
CA LEU A 101 -6.75 -4.97 8.85
C LEU A 101 -5.59 -5.24 9.81
N PRO A 102 -5.78 -5.46 11.13
CA PRO A 102 -4.64 -5.72 12.01
C PRO A 102 -3.84 -6.96 11.59
N ALA A 103 -4.52 -8.07 11.29
CA ALA A 103 -3.86 -9.30 10.85
C ALA A 103 -3.17 -9.14 9.50
N LEU A 104 -3.82 -8.44 8.55
CA LEU A 104 -3.26 -8.14 7.24
C LEU A 104 -1.98 -7.28 7.35
N ILE A 105 -2.01 -6.22 8.16
CA ILE A 105 -0.88 -5.31 8.38
C ILE A 105 0.29 -6.05 9.05
N GLU A 106 0.02 -6.87 10.07
CA GLU A 106 1.06 -7.67 10.72
C GLU A 106 1.75 -8.64 9.76
N ASP A 107 0.98 -9.32 8.91
CA ASP A 107 1.54 -10.24 7.95
C ASP A 107 2.34 -9.53 6.86
N ALA A 108 1.79 -8.44 6.30
CA ALA A 108 2.46 -7.58 5.34
C ALA A 108 3.78 -7.02 5.89
N ALA A 109 3.81 -6.58 7.15
CA ALA A 109 5.02 -6.06 7.78
C ALA A 109 6.11 -7.14 7.94
N ARG A 110 5.73 -8.37 8.32
CA ARG A 110 6.67 -9.51 8.37
C ARG A 110 7.19 -9.85 6.98
N TRP A 111 6.30 -9.90 5.99
CA TRP A 111 6.62 -10.18 4.60
C TRP A 111 7.60 -9.14 4.02
N ALA A 112 7.37 -7.86 4.30
CA ALA A 112 8.23 -6.76 3.86
C ALA A 112 9.63 -6.81 4.47
N LYS A 113 9.73 -7.12 5.77
CA LYS A 113 11.01 -7.19 6.49
C LYS A 113 11.98 -8.22 5.91
N VAL A 114 11.47 -9.32 5.36
CA VAL A 114 12.29 -10.36 4.71
C VAL A 114 12.85 -9.89 3.37
N ARG A 115 12.05 -9.12 2.61
CA ARG A 115 12.40 -8.64 1.26
C ARG A 115 13.21 -7.36 1.27
N TRP A 116 13.12 -6.61 2.36
CA TRP A 116 13.85 -5.37 2.54
C TRP A 116 14.44 -5.29 3.95
N PRO A 117 15.56 -5.98 4.20
CA PRO A 117 16.29 -5.82 5.46
C PRO A 117 16.83 -4.38 5.57
N ALA A 118 16.88 -3.84 6.79
CA ALA A 118 17.30 -2.47 7.06
C ALA A 118 18.68 -2.08 6.47
N ASP A 119 19.53 -3.08 6.20
CA ASP A 119 20.88 -2.92 5.66
C ASP A 119 20.96 -2.79 4.13
N ALA A 120 19.84 -2.92 3.40
CA ALA A 120 19.81 -2.73 1.93
C ALA A 120 19.96 -1.25 1.49
N ALA A 121 20.09 -0.32 2.45
CA ALA A 121 20.13 1.13 2.21
C ALA A 121 21.43 1.67 1.58
N THR A 122 22.44 0.84 1.31
CA THR A 122 23.74 1.29 0.75
C THR A 122 24.03 0.82 -0.68
N GLY A 123 23.08 0.19 -1.37
CA GLY A 123 23.30 -0.33 -2.72
C GLY A 123 22.52 0.40 -3.81
N GLN A 124 23.03 1.54 -4.28
CA GLN A 124 22.79 1.98 -5.67
C GLN A 124 23.63 1.10 -6.62
N PRO A 125 23.18 0.86 -7.86
CA PRO A 125 23.00 1.91 -8.88
C PRO A 125 21.57 2.46 -9.02
#